data_AF-W2TSL7-F1
#
_entry.id   AF-W2TSL7-F1
#
_cell.length_a   1.000
_cell.length_b   1.000
_cell.length_c   1.000
_cell.angle_alpha   90.00
_cell.angle_beta   90.00
_cell.angle_gamma   90.00
#
_symmetry.space_group_name_H-M   'P 1'
#
loop_
_entity.id
_entity.type
_entity.pdbx_description
1 polymer ?
#
loop_
_entity_poly.entity_id
_entity_poly.type
_entity_poly.pdbx_seq_one_letter_code
_entity_poly.pdbx_strand_id
1 'polypeptide(L)'
;MPLIQPASHDLRRLLHLAKVSDPSVVVSLGIGADVTAELQLKDKLPQGSEFFGADPVIVPNSELFSRIGIFFPFAVSKESGVVKSEIRENDG
;
A
#
# COMPACT_ATOMS: atom_id res chain seq x y z
N MET A 1 6.91 -40.21 15.61
CA MET A 1 7.27 -39.17 14.62
C MET A 1 6.30 -38.02 14.78
N PRO A 2 6.75 -36.79 15.09
CA PRO A 2 5.88 -35.62 14.99
C PRO A 2 5.88 -35.12 13.54
N LEU A 3 4.68 -34.90 13.02
CA LEU A 3 4.42 -34.30 11.72
C LEU A 3 4.76 -32.81 11.81
N ILE A 4 5.77 -32.37 11.08
CA ILE A 4 6.10 -30.94 10.95
C ILE A 4 4.98 -30.31 10.13
N GLN A 5 4.15 -29.48 10.76
CA GLN A 5 3.22 -28.59 10.06
C GLN A 5 4.05 -27.52 9.34
N PRO A 6 3.82 -27.25 8.04
CA PRO A 6 4.56 -26.22 7.34
C PRO A 6 4.21 -24.87 7.97
N ALA A 7 5.24 -24.14 8.41
CA ALA A 7 5.13 -22.78 8.89
C ALA A 7 4.44 -21.95 7.80
N SER A 8 3.19 -21.54 8.06
CA SER A 8 2.52 -20.49 7.32
C SER A 8 3.47 -19.31 7.29
N HIS A 9 3.98 -19.00 6.09
CA HIS A 9 4.78 -17.82 5.84
C HIS A 9 3.88 -16.60 6.00
N ASP A 10 3.60 -16.23 7.24
CA ASP A 10 3.23 -14.88 7.60
C ASP A 10 4.40 -14.01 7.15
N LEU A 11 4.20 -13.32 6.04
CA LEU A 11 5.07 -12.26 5.59
C LEU A 11 4.95 -11.11 6.59
N ARG A 12 5.55 -11.28 7.78
CA ARG A 12 5.70 -10.25 8.79
C ARG A 12 6.55 -9.17 8.14
N ARG A 13 5.89 -8.16 7.55
CA ARG A 13 6.53 -6.95 7.06
C ARG A 13 7.32 -6.36 8.22
N LEU A 14 8.62 -6.57 8.17
CA LEU A 14 9.56 -6.17 9.20
C LEU A 14 9.78 -4.65 9.07
N LEU A 15 8.84 -3.85 9.58
CA LEU A 15 9.06 -2.42 9.75
C LEU A 15 10.02 -2.22 10.92
N HIS A 16 11.33 -2.43 10.71
CA HIS A 16 12.36 -1.84 11.56
C HIS A 16 12.48 -0.36 11.22
N LEU A 17 11.45 0.41 11.57
CA LEU A 17 11.57 1.85 11.65
C LEU A 17 12.38 2.13 12.91
N ALA A 18 13.70 2.26 12.76
CA ALA A 18 14.46 3.04 13.72
C ALA A 18 13.71 4.36 13.91
N LYS A 19 13.54 4.81 15.16
CA LYS A 19 12.71 5.98 15.49
C LYS A 19 13.07 7.14 14.54
N VAL A 20 12.19 7.43 13.58
CA VAL A 20 12.43 8.47 12.58
C VAL A 20 12.05 9.78 13.24
N SER A 21 13.00 10.71 13.34
CA SER A 21 12.77 12.04 13.93
C SER A 21 12.22 13.03 12.92
N ASP A 22 12.55 12.84 11.64
CA ASP A 22 12.24 13.78 10.57
C ASP A 22 11.03 13.32 9.74
N PRO A 23 10.19 14.24 9.24
CA PRO A 23 9.11 13.92 8.33
C PRO A 23 9.59 13.12 7.12
N SER A 24 8.76 12.20 6.64
CA SER A 24 9.06 11.36 5.49
C SER A 24 8.01 11.51 4.39
N VAL A 25 8.41 11.23 3.15
CA VAL A 25 7.48 11.08 2.03
C VAL A 25 7.24 9.60 1.80
N VAL A 26 5.97 9.19 1.87
CA VAL A 26 5.53 7.81 1.63
C VAL A 26 4.85 7.73 0.27
N VAL A 27 5.31 6.80 -0.56
CA VAL A 27 4.73 6.50 -1.86
C VAL A 27 4.22 5.06 -1.88
N SER A 28 2.91 4.89 -1.98
CA SER A 28 2.24 3.60 -2.15
C SER A 28 1.91 3.34 -3.61
N LEU A 29 2.43 2.24 -4.17
CA LEU A 29 2.19 1.81 -5.55
C LEU A 29 1.29 0.59 -5.57
N GLY A 30 0.16 0.67 -6.27
CA GLY A 30 -0.85 -0.38 -6.25
C GLY A 30 -1.50 -0.47 -4.87
N ILE A 31 -2.19 0.61 -4.47
CA ILE A 31 -2.86 0.74 -3.17
C ILE A 31 -3.76 -0.46 -2.88
N GLY A 32 -4.52 -0.91 -3.87
CA GLY A 32 -5.54 -1.94 -3.69
C GLY A 32 -6.61 -1.54 -2.67
N ALA A 33 -7.31 -2.54 -2.15
CA ALA A 33 -8.44 -2.34 -1.23
C ALA A 33 -8.05 -2.41 0.26
N ASP A 34 -6.79 -2.66 0.60
CA ASP A 34 -6.30 -2.72 1.98
C ASP A 34 -5.21 -1.68 2.22
N VAL A 35 -5.55 -0.67 3.02
CA VAL A 35 -4.67 0.48 3.36
C VAL A 35 -4.17 0.43 4.82
N THR A 36 -4.23 -0.74 5.45
CA THR A 36 -3.87 -0.91 6.87
C THR A 36 -2.41 -0.55 7.13
N ALA A 37 -1.51 -0.85 6.19
CA ALA A 37 -0.09 -0.59 6.34
C ALA A 37 0.20 0.92 6.36
N GLU A 38 -0.46 1.68 5.50
CA GLU A 38 -0.32 3.13 5.39
C GLU A 38 -0.90 3.85 6.61
N LEU A 39 -2.03 3.36 7.14
CA LEU A 39 -2.60 3.87 8.40
C LEU A 39 -1.62 3.67 9.57
N GLN A 40 -1.09 2.44 9.71
CA GLN A 40 -0.10 2.15 10.76
C GLN A 40 1.18 2.98 10.60
N LEU A 41 1.56 3.32 9.37
CA LEU A 41 2.72 4.14 9.10
C LEU A 41 2.46 5.61 9.42
N LYS A 42 1.27 6.13 9.12
CA LYS A 42 0.83 7.48 9.47
C LYS A 42 0.85 7.72 10.98
N ASP A 43 0.52 6.70 11.78
CA ASP A 43 0.59 6.76 13.25
C ASP A 43 2.02 6.71 13.81
N LYS A 44 2.97 6.15 13.04
CA LYS A 44 4.37 5.96 13.48
C LYS A 44 5.31 7.07 13.01
N LEU A 45 4.99 7.73 11.90
CA LEU A 45 5.84 8.76 11.31
C LEU A 45 5.62 10.13 11.97
N PRO A 46 6.65 10.99 12.00
CA PRO A 46 6.51 12.35 12.51
C PRO A 46 5.44 13.15 11.77
N GLN A 47 4.82 14.09 12.49
CA GLN A 47 3.91 15.07 11.91
C GLN A 47 4.60 15.83 10.77
N GLY A 48 3.87 16.07 9.68
CA GLY A 48 4.42 16.66 8.46
C GLY A 48 4.87 15.62 7.43
N SER A 49 4.81 14.32 7.75
CA SER A 49 5.01 13.28 6.74
C SER A 49 3.87 13.28 5.71
N GLU A 50 4.24 13.13 4.44
CA GLU A 50 3.33 13.20 3.30
C GLU A 50 3.08 11.80 2.73
N PHE A 51 1.86 11.55 2.26
CA PHE A 51 1.44 10.27 1.72
C PHE A 51 0.87 10.46 0.32
N PHE A 52 1.40 9.70 -0.64
CA PHE A 52 0.99 9.70 -2.03
C PHE A 52 0.73 8.26 -2.46
N GLY A 53 -0.41 8.01 -3.09
CA GLY A 53 -0.82 6.67 -3.50
C GLY A 53 -1.25 6.64 -4.96
N ALA A 54 -0.81 5.63 -5.69
CA ALA A 54 -1.14 5.45 -7.10
C ALA A 54 -1.82 4.10 -7.35
N ASP A 55 -2.98 4.13 -7.99
CA ASP A 55 -3.70 2.92 -8.40
C ASP A 55 -4.59 3.21 -9.63
N PRO A 56 -4.64 2.33 -10.65
CA PRO A 56 -5.55 2.48 -11.77
C PRO A 56 -7.03 2.28 -11.38
N VAL A 57 -7.33 1.57 -10.29
CA VAL A 57 -8.70 1.34 -9.80
C VAL A 57 -9.13 2.53 -8.95
N ILE A 58 -10.01 3.37 -9.50
CA ILE A 58 -10.43 4.62 -8.83
C ILE A 58 -11.37 4.34 -7.65
N VAL A 59 -12.39 3.52 -7.84
CA VAL A 59 -13.37 3.19 -6.79
C VAL A 59 -13.20 1.71 -6.43
N PRO A 60 -13.01 1.36 -5.14
CA PRO A 60 -13.11 2.21 -3.94
C PRO A 60 -11.82 2.92 -3.50
N ASN A 61 -10.69 2.68 -4.17
CA ASN A 61 -9.36 2.99 -3.61
C ASN A 61 -9.13 4.49 -3.38
N SER A 62 -9.72 5.37 -4.21
CA SER A 62 -9.64 6.81 -4.02
C SER A 62 -10.26 7.26 -2.70
N GLU A 63 -11.42 6.71 -2.32
CA GLU A 63 -12.06 7.05 -1.06
C GLU A 63 -11.26 6.53 0.13
N LEU A 64 -10.77 5.28 0.04
CA LEU A 64 -9.97 4.66 1.09
C LEU A 64 -8.68 5.45 1.33
N PHE A 65 -7.97 5.82 0.27
CA PHE A 65 -6.66 6.46 0.37
C PHE A 65 -6.75 7.96 0.67
N SER A 66 -7.82 8.66 0.27
CA SER A 66 -7.98 10.11 0.52
C SER A 66 -8.00 10.47 2.01
N ARG A 67 -8.27 9.51 2.90
CA ARG A 67 -8.21 9.68 4.37
C ARG A 67 -6.76 9.69 4.89
N ILE A 68 -5.83 9.18 4.08
CA ILE A 68 -4.42 8.99 4.42
C ILE A 68 -3.59 10.10 3.78
N GLY A 69 -3.75 10.30 2.46
CA GLY A 69 -2.96 11.22 1.64
C GLY A 69 -3.60 11.50 0.28
N ILE A 70 -2.77 11.82 -0.72
CA ILE A 70 -3.22 12.18 -2.08
C ILE A 70 -3.26 10.93 -2.97
N PHE A 71 -4.40 10.72 -3.63
CA PHE A 71 -4.62 9.62 -4.56
C PHE A 71 -4.38 10.04 -6.01
N PHE A 72 -3.69 9.20 -6.77
CA PHE A 72 -3.44 9.35 -8.20
C PHE A 72 -4.04 8.19 -9.00
N PRO A 73 -4.94 8.46 -9.97
CA PRO A 73 -5.68 7.44 -10.71
C PRO A 73 -4.86 6.86 -11.89
N PHE A 74 -3.64 6.40 -11.62
CA PHE A 74 -2.79 5.77 -12.64
C PHE A 74 -1.92 4.66 -12.05
N ALA A 75 -1.59 3.67 -12.88
CA ALA A 75 -0.59 2.67 -12.56
C ALA A 75 0.83 3.24 -12.76
N VAL A 76 1.79 2.73 -11.99
CA VAL A 76 3.20 3.05 -12.15
C VAL A 76 3.91 1.90 -12.86
N SER A 77 4.52 2.20 -14.00
CA SER A 77 5.26 1.26 -14.85
C SER A 77 6.58 1.86 -15.31
N LYS A 78 7.45 1.01 -15.88
CA LYS A 78 8.74 1.44 -16.45
C LYS A 78 8.58 2.48 -17.55
N GLU A 79 7.51 2.38 -18.33
CA GLU A 79 7.21 3.24 -19.47
C GLU A 79 5.86 3.91 -19.27
N SER A 80 5.71 5.12 -19.80
CA SER A 80 4.43 5.84 -19.82
C SER A 80 3.57 5.38 -20.99
N GLY A 81 2.28 5.18 -20.75
CA GLY A 81 1.34 4.78 -21.79
C GLY A 81 -0.06 4.54 -21.23
N VAL A 82 -1.00 4.26 -22.12
CA VAL A 82 -2.36 3.86 -21.76
C VAL A 82 -2.50 2.37 -22.05
N VAL A 83 -2.83 1.59 -21.03
CA VAL A 83 -3.05 0.15 -21.13
C VAL A 83 -4.41 -0.17 -20.54
N LYS A 84 -5.16 -1.08 -21.16
CA LYS A 84 -6.40 -1.59 -20.58
C LYS A 84 -6.06 -2.42 -19.34
N SER A 85 -6.67 -2.08 -18.22
CA SER A 85 -6.64 -2.87 -16.99
C SER A 85 -8.01 -3.51 -16.75
N GLU A 86 -7.98 -4.69 -16.14
CA GLU A 86 -9.17 -5.39 -15.69
C GLU A 86 -9.05 -5.60 -14.19
N ILE A 87 -10.17 -5.43 -13.48
CA ILE A 87 -10.25 -5.78 -12.06
C ILE A 87 -10.55 -7.28 -12.04
N ARG A 88 -9.65 -8.06 -11.45
CA ARG A 88 -9.94 -9.47 -11.19
C ARG A 88 -10.92 -9.55 -10.03
N GLU A 89 -12.21 -9.69 -10.36
CA GLU A 89 -13.22 -10.08 -9.40
C GLU A 89 -12.98 -11.55 -9.00
N ASN A 90 -13.29 -11.90 -7.76
CA ASN A 90 -12.94 -13.20 -7.17
C ASN A 90 -13.68 -14.38 -7.85
N ASP A 91 -13.04 -15.06 -8.81
CA ASP A 91 -13.50 -16.32 -9.40
C ASP A 91 -12.46 -17.48 -9.32
N GLY A 92 -11.48 -17.37 -8.42
CA GLY A 92 -10.53 -18.45 -8.07
C GLY A 92 -9.16 -18.30 -8.73
#